data_AF-A0A1A9N894-F1
#
_entry.id   AF-A0A1A9N894-F1
#
_cell.length_a   1.000
_cell.length_b   1.000
_cell.length_c   1.000
_cell.angle_alpha   90.00
_cell.angle_beta   90.00
_cell.angle_gamma   90.00
#
_symmetry.space_group_name_H-M   'P 1'
#
loop_
_entity.id
_entity.type
_entity.pdbx_description
1 polymer ?
#
loop_
_entity_poly.entity_id
_entity_poly.type
_entity_poly.pdbx_seq_one_letter_code
_entity_poly.pdbx_strand_id
1 'polypeptide(L)'
;MYLQLTGTQVRLLGSMHLFPATSRRTPPWIAEAYDWAEALVFESDPPTILPFLKSDQQGATSQLQTLLGADAWRQLDAAWPVDGPLAPLADLRPWAALVVAPTLFQQVVEGVEPRMLRSAATQAKPYWYLETAREVADTLESIPLDAIGAALALLMSDLGEPQRTLERMHAAWLDGDLNAVHGIAVESPMFNLPGIRQAILDTRNRVWAARLTEYFTRPERTLVVVGALHLCGPGNLIECLARPVEPVFVST
;
A
#
# COMPACT_ATOMS: atom_id res chain seq x y z
N MET A 1 -15.58 1.60 4.43
CA MET A 1 -14.22 2.10 4.12
C MET A 1 -14.06 3.62 4.18
N TYR A 2 -15.12 4.37 4.51
CA TYR A 2 -15.07 5.83 4.64
C TYR A 2 -15.62 6.22 6.02
N LEU A 3 -14.75 6.75 6.87
CA LEU A 3 -14.98 6.83 8.32
C LEU A 3 -14.73 8.25 8.82
N GLN A 4 -15.60 8.75 9.70
CA GLN A 4 -15.42 9.99 10.44
C GLN A 4 -14.74 9.70 11.76
N LEU A 5 -13.64 10.39 12.08
CA LEU A 5 -13.11 10.41 13.44
C LEU A 5 -14.02 11.30 14.29
N THR A 6 -14.66 10.72 15.29
CA THR A 6 -15.71 11.39 16.08
C THR A 6 -15.11 12.61 16.78
N GLY A 7 -15.75 13.78 16.68
CA GLY A 7 -15.29 15.01 17.33
C GLY A 7 -14.03 15.63 16.71
N THR A 8 -13.76 15.36 15.42
CA THR A 8 -12.75 16.09 14.61
C THR A 8 -13.35 16.48 13.26
N GLN A 9 -12.59 17.25 12.49
CA GLN A 9 -12.86 17.49 11.06
C GLN A 9 -12.03 16.54 10.17
N VAL A 10 -11.74 15.32 10.65
CA VAL A 10 -10.90 14.34 9.94
C VAL A 10 -11.72 13.12 9.54
N ARG A 11 -11.65 12.76 8.26
CA ARG A 11 -12.18 11.49 7.75
C ARG A 11 -11.07 10.61 7.23
N LEU A 12 -11.20 9.30 7.45
CA LEU A 12 -10.30 8.27 6.92
C LEU A 12 -10.96 7.61 5.71
N LEU A 13 -10.16 7.35 4.69
CA LEU A 13 -10.58 6.68 3.47
C LEU A 13 -9.63 5.52 3.17
N GLY A 14 -10.20 4.32 3.09
CA GLY A 14 -9.51 3.11 2.68
C GLY A 14 -9.42 3.01 1.17
N SER A 15 -8.24 3.18 0.59
CA SER A 15 -8.01 3.16 -0.86
C SER A 15 -7.41 1.84 -1.36
N MET A 16 -7.35 1.69 -2.67
CA MET A 16 -6.43 0.75 -3.32
C MET A 16 -5.56 1.53 -4.30
N HIS A 17 -4.25 1.29 -4.25
CA HIS A 17 -3.27 1.93 -5.13
C HIS A 17 -3.46 1.56 -6.61
N LEU A 18 -3.87 0.31 -6.86
CA LEU A 18 -4.04 -0.28 -8.18
C LEU A 18 -5.40 -0.99 -8.25
N PHE A 19 -6.01 -0.96 -9.41
CA PHE A 19 -7.19 -1.75 -9.73
C PHE A 19 -6.87 -2.78 -10.81
N PRO A 20 -7.62 -3.90 -10.90
CA PRO A 20 -7.57 -4.77 -12.07
C PRO A 20 -7.86 -3.98 -13.35
N ALA A 21 -7.12 -4.24 -14.43
CA ALA A 21 -7.31 -3.55 -15.71
C ALA A 21 -8.72 -3.71 -16.30
N THR A 22 -9.45 -4.74 -15.87
CA THR A 22 -10.83 -5.03 -16.26
C THR A 22 -11.87 -4.07 -15.65
N SER A 23 -11.50 -3.27 -14.65
CA SER A 23 -12.44 -2.34 -14.00
C SER A 23 -11.75 -1.08 -13.47
N ARG A 24 -12.30 0.09 -13.82
CA ARG A 24 -11.89 1.41 -13.27
C ARG A 24 -12.91 1.99 -12.30
N ARG A 25 -13.89 1.17 -11.91
CA ARG A 25 -14.99 1.58 -11.04
C ARG A 25 -14.45 2.02 -9.68
N THR A 26 -15.09 3.03 -9.12
CA THR A 26 -14.89 3.46 -7.74
C THR A 26 -16.25 3.52 -7.08
N PRO A 27 -16.36 3.21 -5.77
CA PRO A 27 -17.58 3.47 -5.03
C PRO A 27 -17.93 4.96 -5.04
N PRO A 28 -19.23 5.32 -4.91
CA PRO A 28 -19.66 6.72 -4.89
C PRO A 28 -18.95 7.56 -3.80
N TRP A 29 -18.68 6.94 -2.64
CA TRP A 29 -18.05 7.60 -1.51
C TRP A 29 -16.64 8.14 -1.80
N ILE A 30 -15.97 7.70 -2.88
CA ILE A 30 -14.67 8.26 -3.29
C ILE A 30 -14.79 9.71 -3.73
N ALA A 31 -15.77 10.02 -4.60
CA ALA A 31 -15.98 11.37 -5.09
C ALA A 31 -16.54 12.27 -3.98
N GLU A 32 -17.51 11.78 -3.22
CA GLU A 32 -18.09 12.49 -2.08
C GLU A 32 -17.03 12.85 -1.02
N ALA A 33 -16.10 11.93 -0.75
CA ALA A 33 -15.02 12.19 0.19
C ALA A 33 -14.10 13.30 -0.28
N TYR A 34 -13.72 13.28 -1.56
CA TYR A 34 -12.88 14.31 -2.14
C TYR A 34 -13.57 15.68 -2.14
N ASP A 35 -14.85 15.74 -2.48
CA ASP A 35 -15.62 16.99 -2.52
C ASP A 35 -15.86 17.57 -1.12
N TRP A 36 -16.05 16.71 -0.11
CA TRP A 36 -16.17 17.14 1.27
C TRP A 36 -14.88 17.75 1.83
N ALA A 37 -13.71 17.26 1.38
CA ALA A 37 -12.42 17.63 1.91
C ALA A 37 -11.96 19.03 1.45
N GLU A 38 -11.40 19.80 2.37
CA GLU A 38 -10.66 21.04 2.09
C GLU A 38 -9.16 20.75 1.88
N ALA A 39 -8.63 19.77 2.61
CA ALA A 39 -7.28 19.26 2.45
C ALA A 39 -7.22 17.73 2.42
N LEU A 40 -6.14 17.22 1.85
CA LEU A 40 -5.87 15.79 1.75
C LEU A 40 -4.57 15.42 2.49
N VAL A 41 -4.52 14.20 3.00
CA VAL A 41 -3.30 13.61 3.56
C VAL A 41 -3.17 12.21 2.97
N PHE A 42 -2.06 11.94 2.27
CA PHE A 42 -1.76 10.63 1.69
C PHE A 42 -0.67 9.92 2.49
N GLU A 43 -0.42 8.64 2.24
CA GLU A 43 0.66 7.90 2.90
C GLU A 43 2.02 8.54 2.62
N SER A 44 2.45 8.55 1.36
CA SER A 44 3.79 8.99 0.94
C SER A 44 3.75 9.55 -0.48
N ASP A 45 4.84 10.21 -0.91
CA ASP A 45 4.99 10.76 -2.26
C ASP A 45 5.62 9.72 -3.22
N PRO A 46 4.84 9.07 -4.11
CA PRO A 46 5.33 7.89 -4.83
C PRO A 46 6.60 8.11 -5.68
N PRO A 47 6.76 9.21 -6.45
CA PRO A 47 7.98 9.43 -7.24
C PRO A 47 9.26 9.53 -6.41
N THR A 48 9.15 9.92 -5.13
CA THR A 48 10.31 10.16 -4.26
C THR A 48 10.95 8.88 -3.74
N ILE A 49 10.32 7.72 -3.92
CA ILE A 49 10.90 6.42 -3.53
C ILE A 49 11.96 5.92 -4.52
N LEU A 50 11.93 6.38 -5.77
CA LEU A 50 12.80 5.87 -6.85
C LEU A 50 14.30 5.85 -6.50
N PRO A 51 14.89 6.88 -5.87
CA PRO A 51 16.30 6.87 -5.48
C PRO A 51 16.65 5.82 -4.42
N PHE A 52 15.66 5.32 -3.67
CA PHE A 52 15.86 4.33 -2.60
C PHE A 52 15.73 2.89 -3.08
N LEU A 53 15.25 2.65 -4.31
CA LEU A 53 15.03 1.29 -4.83
C LEU A 53 16.35 0.55 -5.06
N LYS A 54 17.41 1.27 -5.42
CA LYS A 54 18.74 0.69 -5.69
C LYS A 54 19.59 0.63 -4.44
N SER A 55 20.44 -0.38 -4.39
CA SER A 55 21.47 -0.51 -3.37
C SER A 55 22.77 0.15 -3.83
N ASP A 56 23.48 0.79 -2.92
CA ASP A 56 24.86 1.25 -3.16
C ASP A 56 25.86 0.07 -3.17
N GLN A 57 25.43 -1.10 -2.67
CA GLN A 57 26.20 -2.34 -2.70
C GLN A 57 25.85 -3.15 -3.94
N GLN A 58 26.85 -3.40 -4.79
CA GLN A 58 26.68 -4.19 -5.99
C GLN A 58 26.31 -5.64 -5.64
N GLY A 59 25.24 -6.17 -6.26
CA GLY A 59 24.75 -7.51 -5.98
C GLY A 59 23.99 -7.65 -4.66
N ALA A 60 23.33 -6.60 -4.18
CA ALA A 60 22.51 -6.66 -2.96
C ALA A 60 21.40 -7.71 -3.04
N THR A 61 20.84 -7.95 -4.24
CA THR A 61 19.89 -9.05 -4.46
C THR A 61 20.56 -10.40 -4.79
N SER A 62 21.88 -10.48 -4.93
CA SER A 62 22.58 -11.77 -5.10
C SER A 62 22.38 -12.70 -3.89
N GLN A 63 22.16 -12.14 -2.70
CA GLN A 63 21.77 -12.92 -1.53
C GLN A 63 20.37 -13.54 -1.69
N LEU A 64 19.45 -12.88 -2.40
CA LEU A 64 18.13 -13.43 -2.74
C LEU A 64 18.23 -14.62 -3.68
N GLN A 65 19.20 -14.65 -4.61
CA GLN A 65 19.42 -15.80 -5.49
C GLN A 65 19.65 -17.09 -4.68
N THR A 66 20.40 -17.00 -3.58
CA THR A 66 20.67 -18.15 -2.70
C THR A 66 19.40 -18.57 -1.95
N LEU A 67 18.60 -17.60 -1.48
CA LEU A 67 17.39 -17.86 -0.70
C LEU A 67 16.22 -18.39 -1.54
N LEU A 68 16.11 -17.97 -2.79
CA LEU A 68 15.05 -18.38 -3.71
C LEU A 68 15.31 -19.76 -4.31
N GLY A 69 16.58 -20.17 -4.38
CA GLY A 69 16.99 -21.30 -5.21
C GLY A 69 17.02 -20.93 -6.70
N ALA A 70 17.77 -21.74 -7.47
CA ALA A 70 18.13 -21.39 -8.84
C ALA A 70 16.93 -21.24 -9.79
N ASP A 71 15.87 -22.03 -9.62
CA ASP A 71 14.71 -22.01 -10.51
C ASP A 71 13.79 -20.81 -10.25
N ALA A 72 13.51 -20.48 -9.00
CA ALA A 72 12.71 -19.30 -8.66
C ALA A 72 13.44 -18.00 -9.00
N TRP A 73 14.77 -17.94 -8.77
CA TRP A 73 15.57 -16.80 -9.23
C TRP A 73 15.51 -16.62 -10.75
N ARG A 74 15.66 -17.70 -11.51
CA ARG A 74 15.60 -17.65 -12.99
C ARG A 74 14.25 -17.14 -13.49
N GLN A 75 13.15 -17.55 -12.85
CA GLN A 75 11.82 -17.08 -13.20
C GLN A 75 11.64 -15.59 -12.88
N LEU A 76 12.09 -15.15 -11.70
CA LEU A 76 12.00 -13.75 -11.29
C LEU A 76 12.82 -12.84 -12.21
N ASP A 77 14.06 -13.22 -12.50
CA ASP A 77 14.97 -12.47 -13.38
C ASP A 77 14.43 -12.41 -14.81
N ALA A 78 13.86 -13.51 -15.33
CA ALA A 78 13.26 -13.55 -16.66
C ALA A 78 12.00 -12.67 -16.80
N ALA A 79 11.26 -12.46 -15.71
CA ALA A 79 10.09 -11.59 -15.69
C ALA A 79 10.46 -10.10 -15.46
N TRP A 80 11.69 -9.82 -15.01
CA TRP A 80 12.09 -8.48 -14.62
C TRP A 80 12.35 -7.57 -15.83
N PRO A 81 12.03 -6.26 -15.75
CA PRO A 81 12.41 -5.32 -16.79
C PRO A 81 13.93 -5.27 -17.02
N VAL A 82 14.33 -5.18 -18.29
CA VAL A 82 15.75 -5.10 -18.70
C VAL A 82 16.27 -3.66 -18.74
N ASP A 83 15.37 -2.67 -18.73
CA ASP A 83 15.67 -1.24 -18.79
C ASP A 83 14.80 -0.43 -17.82
N GLY A 84 15.16 0.84 -17.67
CA GLY A 84 14.45 1.78 -16.79
C GLY A 84 14.90 1.73 -15.32
N PRO A 85 14.17 2.44 -14.43
CA PRO A 85 14.60 2.65 -13.05
C PRO A 85 14.61 1.37 -12.20
N LEU A 86 13.85 0.36 -12.61
CA LEU A 86 13.76 -0.94 -11.93
C LEU A 86 14.83 -1.94 -12.39
N ALA A 87 15.57 -1.63 -13.46
CA ALA A 87 16.57 -2.52 -14.01
C ALA A 87 18.01 -2.15 -13.58
N PRO A 88 18.91 -3.14 -13.48
CA PRO A 88 18.63 -4.58 -13.43
C PRO A 88 18.14 -5.01 -12.03
N LEU A 89 17.48 -6.18 -11.93
CA LEU A 89 17.10 -6.79 -10.64
C LEU A 89 18.27 -6.90 -9.66
N ALA A 90 19.48 -7.17 -10.18
CA ALA A 90 20.72 -7.32 -9.43
C ALA A 90 21.11 -6.09 -8.58
N ASP A 91 20.66 -4.90 -8.99
CA ASP A 91 21.01 -3.63 -8.35
C ASP A 91 19.97 -3.16 -7.34
N LEU A 92 18.80 -3.82 -7.29
CA LEU A 92 17.75 -3.43 -6.38
C LEU A 92 18.07 -3.83 -4.94
N ARG A 93 17.45 -3.13 -4.01
CA ARG A 93 17.35 -3.60 -2.62
C ARG A 93 16.38 -4.78 -2.57
N PRO A 94 16.61 -5.77 -1.70
CA PRO A 94 15.71 -6.92 -1.58
C PRO A 94 14.23 -6.55 -1.35
N TRP A 95 13.94 -5.53 -0.54
CA TRP A 95 12.56 -5.09 -0.30
C TRP A 95 11.93 -4.44 -1.54
N ALA A 96 12.73 -3.81 -2.40
CA ALA A 96 12.22 -3.23 -3.64
C ALA A 96 11.78 -4.35 -4.59
N ALA A 97 12.55 -5.45 -4.65
CA ALA A 97 12.15 -6.65 -5.37
C ALA A 97 10.83 -7.24 -4.81
N LEU A 98 10.69 -7.32 -3.48
CA LEU A 98 9.46 -7.79 -2.82
C LEU A 98 8.22 -6.98 -3.23
N VAL A 99 8.32 -5.65 -3.25
CA VAL A 99 7.17 -4.76 -3.56
C VAL A 99 6.82 -4.77 -5.05
N VAL A 100 7.84 -4.83 -5.92
CA VAL A 100 7.64 -4.73 -7.37
C VAL A 100 7.23 -6.06 -7.99
N ALA A 101 7.78 -7.18 -7.54
CA ALA A 101 7.59 -8.49 -8.20
C ALA A 101 6.12 -8.87 -8.42
N PRO A 102 5.19 -8.72 -7.45
CA PRO A 102 3.78 -9.07 -7.67
C PRO A 102 3.15 -8.29 -8.83
N THR A 103 3.55 -7.03 -9.03
CA THR A 103 2.99 -6.15 -10.07
C THR A 103 3.35 -6.61 -11.49
N LEU A 104 4.44 -7.36 -11.66
CA LEU A 104 4.85 -7.93 -12.95
C LEU A 104 3.87 -8.99 -13.45
N PHE A 105 3.09 -9.59 -12.54
CA PHE A 105 2.11 -10.63 -12.83
C PHE A 105 0.67 -10.14 -12.70
N GLN A 106 0.48 -8.83 -12.57
CA GLN A 106 -0.84 -8.21 -12.53
C GLN A 106 -1.10 -7.39 -13.80
N GLN A 107 -2.35 -7.40 -14.24
CA GLN A 107 -2.85 -6.46 -15.24
C GLN A 107 -3.58 -5.36 -14.49
N VAL A 108 -2.96 -4.18 -14.42
CA VAL A 108 -3.40 -3.10 -13.53
C VAL A 108 -3.69 -1.79 -14.26
N VAL A 109 -4.53 -0.99 -13.62
CA VAL A 109 -4.73 0.43 -13.89
C VAL A 109 -4.66 1.19 -12.58
N GLU A 110 -4.47 2.51 -12.66
CA GLU A 110 -4.38 3.35 -11.47
C GLU A 110 -5.64 3.28 -10.60
N GLY A 111 -5.41 3.12 -9.30
CA GLY A 111 -6.43 3.15 -8.26
C GLY A 111 -6.77 4.56 -7.81
N VAL A 112 -7.06 4.72 -6.51
CA VAL A 112 -7.64 5.96 -5.97
C VAL A 112 -6.62 7.09 -5.89
N GLU A 113 -5.47 6.83 -5.28
CA GLU A 113 -4.52 7.85 -4.85
C GLU A 113 -3.88 8.60 -6.01
N PRO A 114 -3.36 7.94 -7.08
CA PRO A 114 -2.81 8.65 -8.22
C PRO A 114 -3.85 9.55 -8.91
N ARG A 115 -5.11 9.07 -8.99
CA ARG A 115 -6.23 9.84 -9.57
C ARG A 115 -6.58 11.04 -8.70
N MET A 116 -6.62 10.86 -7.37
CA MET A 116 -6.95 11.91 -6.42
C MET A 116 -5.85 12.97 -6.32
N LEU A 117 -4.57 12.56 -6.31
CA LEU A 117 -3.41 13.47 -6.35
C LEU A 117 -3.43 14.35 -7.60
N ARG A 118 -3.73 13.79 -8.78
CA ARG A 118 -3.88 14.60 -10.01
C ARG A 118 -5.02 15.60 -9.92
N SER A 119 -6.18 15.20 -9.38
CA SER A 119 -7.28 16.13 -9.15
C SER A 119 -6.89 17.24 -8.19
N ALA A 120 -6.22 16.90 -7.08
CA ALA A 120 -5.76 17.85 -6.08
C ALA A 120 -4.78 18.87 -6.69
N ALA A 121 -3.79 18.40 -7.46
CA ALA A 121 -2.85 19.26 -8.15
C ALA A 121 -3.54 20.18 -9.18
N THR A 122 -4.48 19.64 -9.95
CA THR A 122 -5.23 20.42 -10.97
C THR A 122 -6.10 21.51 -10.34
N GLN A 123 -6.68 21.23 -9.18
CA GLN A 123 -7.60 22.13 -8.48
C GLN A 123 -6.90 22.98 -7.40
N ALA A 124 -5.57 22.86 -7.26
CA ALA A 124 -4.79 23.46 -6.19
C ALA A 124 -5.34 23.15 -4.77
N LYS A 125 -5.93 21.96 -4.58
CA LYS A 125 -6.35 21.49 -3.26
C LYS A 125 -5.09 21.12 -2.45
N PRO A 126 -4.90 21.67 -1.24
CA PRO A 126 -3.70 21.38 -0.44
C PRO A 126 -3.65 19.90 -0.06
N TYR A 127 -2.44 19.33 -0.09
CA TYR A 127 -2.20 17.97 0.38
C TYR A 127 -0.82 17.80 1.02
N TRP A 128 -0.73 16.82 1.91
CA TRP A 128 0.50 16.42 2.61
C TRP A 128 0.66 14.91 2.66
N TYR A 129 1.79 14.45 3.19
CA TYR A 129 2.13 13.04 3.31
C TYR A 129 2.34 12.65 4.78
N LEU A 130 1.89 11.45 5.15
CA LEU A 130 2.07 10.87 6.47
C LEU A 130 3.50 10.42 6.72
N GLU A 131 4.28 10.14 5.68
CA GLU A 131 5.67 9.73 5.75
C GLU A 131 6.49 10.14 4.52
N THR A 132 7.79 10.22 4.70
CA THR A 132 8.75 10.50 3.63
C THR A 132 9.20 9.20 2.94
N ALA A 133 9.70 9.28 1.70
CA ALA A 133 10.28 8.11 1.03
C ALA A 133 11.45 7.47 1.79
N ARG A 134 12.23 8.27 2.55
CA ARG A 134 13.28 7.73 3.43
C ARG A 134 12.68 6.85 4.53
N GLU A 135 11.60 7.30 5.17
CA GLU A 135 10.93 6.53 6.23
C GLU A 135 10.28 5.25 5.69
N VAL A 136 9.70 5.31 4.47
CA VAL A 136 9.23 4.11 3.75
C VAL A 136 10.38 3.15 3.54
N ALA A 137 11.49 3.62 2.95
CA ALA A 137 12.66 2.79 2.65
C ALA A 137 13.26 2.18 3.93
N ASP A 138 13.47 2.97 4.98
CA ASP A 138 14.03 2.52 6.25
C ASP A 138 13.12 1.47 6.91
N THR A 139 11.80 1.63 6.81
CA THR A 139 10.83 0.64 7.33
C THR A 139 10.88 -0.64 6.52
N LEU A 140 10.93 -0.57 5.18
CA LEU A 140 11.00 -1.74 4.31
C LEU A 140 12.35 -2.46 4.38
N GLU A 141 13.44 -1.74 4.66
CA GLU A 141 14.77 -2.30 4.91
C GLU A 141 14.79 -3.17 6.18
N SER A 142 13.87 -2.94 7.12
CA SER A 142 13.77 -3.74 8.34
C SER A 142 13.21 -5.16 8.11
N ILE A 143 12.68 -5.45 6.92
CA ILE A 143 12.14 -6.77 6.60
C ILE A 143 13.29 -7.78 6.56
N PRO A 144 13.23 -8.87 7.36
CA PRO A 144 14.23 -9.93 7.33
C PRO A 144 14.40 -10.53 5.93
N LEU A 145 15.65 -10.73 5.52
CA LEU A 145 15.97 -11.18 4.18
C LEU A 145 15.40 -12.58 3.86
N ASP A 146 15.34 -13.46 4.85
CA ASP A 146 14.71 -14.78 4.76
C ASP A 146 13.20 -14.68 4.53
N ALA A 147 12.52 -13.71 5.16
CA ALA A 147 11.11 -13.43 4.91
C ALA A 147 10.89 -12.90 3.46
N ILE A 148 11.77 -12.04 2.96
CA ILE A 148 11.74 -11.59 1.56
C ILE A 148 11.92 -12.77 0.60
N GLY A 149 12.92 -13.62 0.85
CA GLY A 149 13.18 -14.82 0.05
C GLY A 149 12.00 -15.78 0.05
N ALA A 150 11.40 -16.05 1.21
CA ALA A 150 10.21 -16.89 1.33
C ALA A 150 9.02 -16.32 0.56
N ALA A 151 8.79 -15.00 0.67
CA ALA A 151 7.69 -14.33 -0.02
C ALA A 151 7.84 -14.39 -1.55
N LEU A 152 9.02 -14.09 -2.05
CA LEU A 152 9.32 -14.18 -3.48
C LEU A 152 9.26 -15.64 -3.99
N ALA A 153 9.67 -16.62 -3.18
CA ALA A 153 9.53 -18.04 -3.53
C ALA A 153 8.06 -18.47 -3.65
N LEU A 154 7.22 -18.04 -2.71
CA LEU A 154 5.77 -18.26 -2.76
C LEU A 154 5.16 -17.63 -4.02
N LEU A 155 5.53 -16.39 -4.33
CA LEU A 155 5.11 -15.72 -5.56
C LEU A 155 5.51 -16.53 -6.81
N MET A 156 6.76 -17.00 -6.90
CA MET A 156 7.22 -17.80 -8.05
C MET A 156 6.53 -19.17 -8.15
N SER A 157 5.97 -19.69 -7.06
CA SER A 157 5.24 -20.97 -7.07
C SER A 157 3.83 -20.86 -7.68
N ASP A 158 3.24 -19.65 -7.70
CA ASP A 158 1.93 -19.39 -8.29
C ASP A 158 1.86 -17.94 -8.83
N LEU A 159 2.34 -17.77 -10.07
CA LEU A 159 2.36 -16.48 -10.74
C LEU A 159 0.95 -15.89 -10.98
N GLY A 160 -0.11 -16.70 -10.88
CA GLY A 160 -1.48 -16.22 -11.03
C GLY A 160 -2.10 -15.67 -9.75
N GLU A 161 -1.50 -15.95 -8.58
CA GLU A 161 -2.02 -15.52 -7.28
C GLU A 161 -2.17 -13.99 -7.18
N PRO A 162 -1.19 -13.16 -7.60
CA PRO A 162 -1.29 -11.70 -7.47
C PRO A 162 -2.50 -11.10 -8.20
N GLN A 163 -2.81 -11.60 -9.40
CA GLN A 163 -3.95 -11.11 -10.18
C GLN A 163 -5.28 -11.54 -9.53
N ARG A 164 -5.40 -12.80 -9.10
CA ARG A 164 -6.62 -13.30 -8.44
C ARG A 164 -6.88 -12.57 -7.13
N THR A 165 -5.83 -12.32 -6.33
CA THR A 165 -5.94 -11.58 -5.07
C THR A 165 -6.33 -10.13 -5.31
N LEU A 166 -5.74 -9.45 -6.30
CA LEU A 166 -6.13 -8.09 -6.68
C LEU A 166 -7.61 -7.99 -7.09
N GLU A 167 -8.09 -8.91 -7.93
CA GLU A 167 -9.48 -8.94 -8.38
C GLU A 167 -10.48 -9.17 -7.25
N ARG A 168 -10.18 -10.13 -6.36
CA ARG A 168 -11.00 -10.42 -5.17
C ARG A 168 -11.02 -9.24 -4.20
N MET A 169 -9.86 -8.65 -3.91
CA MET A 169 -9.77 -7.47 -3.05
C MET A 169 -10.53 -6.29 -3.64
N HIS A 170 -10.42 -6.06 -4.95
CA HIS A 170 -11.14 -4.98 -5.62
C HIS A 170 -12.67 -5.17 -5.59
N ALA A 171 -13.16 -6.41 -5.72
CA ALA A 171 -14.58 -6.70 -5.56
C ALA A 171 -15.08 -6.39 -4.14
N ALA A 172 -14.38 -6.88 -3.11
CA ALA A 172 -14.72 -6.58 -1.70
C ALA A 172 -14.62 -5.07 -1.38
N TRP A 173 -13.63 -4.40 -1.95
CA TRP A 173 -13.42 -2.95 -1.81
C TRP A 173 -14.55 -2.14 -2.46
N LEU A 174 -15.04 -2.56 -3.62
CA LEU A 174 -16.19 -1.93 -4.28
C LEU A 174 -17.45 -1.98 -3.42
N ASP A 175 -17.64 -3.07 -2.67
CA ASP A 175 -18.77 -3.27 -1.76
C ASP A 175 -18.56 -2.58 -0.40
N GLY A 176 -17.37 -2.01 -0.17
CA GLY A 176 -17.00 -1.32 1.07
C GLY A 176 -16.75 -2.26 2.25
N ASP A 177 -16.60 -3.57 2.02
CA ASP A 177 -16.45 -4.61 3.03
C ASP A 177 -14.97 -4.76 3.47
N LEU A 178 -14.62 -4.05 4.56
CA LEU A 178 -13.27 -4.10 5.13
C LEU A 178 -12.92 -5.48 5.70
N ASN A 179 -13.91 -6.24 6.17
CA ASN A 179 -13.67 -7.55 6.74
C ASN A 179 -13.35 -8.56 5.64
N ALA A 180 -14.06 -8.50 4.50
CA ALA A 180 -13.73 -9.31 3.33
C ALA A 180 -12.34 -8.96 2.76
N VAL A 181 -12.00 -7.65 2.66
CA VAL A 181 -10.65 -7.23 2.26
C VAL A 181 -9.58 -7.81 3.18
N HIS A 182 -9.78 -7.74 4.49
CA HIS A 182 -8.86 -8.35 5.46
C HIS A 182 -8.76 -9.87 5.29
N GLY A 183 -9.90 -10.56 5.16
CA GLY A 183 -9.99 -12.00 4.97
C GLY A 183 -9.19 -12.47 3.77
N ILE A 184 -9.33 -11.79 2.63
CA ILE A 184 -8.57 -12.09 1.41
C ILE A 184 -7.07 -11.84 1.63
N ALA A 185 -6.69 -10.79 2.36
CA ALA A 185 -5.28 -10.52 2.64
C ALA A 185 -4.62 -11.63 3.47
N VAL A 186 -5.29 -12.09 4.53
CA VAL A 186 -4.74 -13.14 5.41
C VAL A 186 -4.74 -14.54 4.78
N GLU A 187 -5.41 -14.75 3.65
CA GLU A 187 -5.25 -15.97 2.86
C GLU A 187 -3.89 -16.03 2.15
N SER A 188 -3.29 -14.88 1.84
CA SER A 188 -1.97 -14.82 1.21
C SER A 188 -0.88 -15.20 2.22
N PRO A 189 -0.10 -16.26 1.99
CA PRO A 189 0.98 -16.63 2.92
C PRO A 189 2.03 -15.52 3.07
N MET A 190 2.24 -14.70 2.02
CA MET A 190 3.13 -13.54 2.07
C MET A 190 2.69 -12.51 3.09
N PHE A 191 1.38 -12.23 3.18
CA PHE A 191 0.82 -11.26 4.12
C PHE A 191 1.01 -11.65 5.58
N ASN A 192 1.09 -12.96 5.86
CA ASN A 192 1.23 -13.50 7.19
C ASN A 192 2.69 -13.60 7.67
N LEU A 193 3.67 -13.26 6.84
CA LEU A 193 5.08 -13.23 7.25
C LEU A 193 5.29 -12.05 8.23
N PRO A 194 5.68 -12.31 9.51
CA PRO A 194 5.66 -11.28 10.56
C PRO A 194 6.47 -10.03 10.23
N GLY A 195 7.67 -10.19 9.66
CA GLY A 195 8.51 -9.05 9.28
C GLY A 195 7.90 -8.18 8.18
N ILE A 196 7.21 -8.80 7.21
CA ILE A 196 6.54 -8.08 6.12
C ILE A 196 5.33 -7.32 6.66
N ARG A 197 4.47 -8.00 7.43
CA ARG A 197 3.29 -7.36 8.05
C ARG A 197 3.70 -6.20 8.97
N GLN A 198 4.74 -6.40 9.78
CA GLN A 198 5.24 -5.39 10.69
C GLN A 198 5.75 -4.15 9.97
N ALA A 199 6.47 -4.31 8.86
CA ALA A 199 7.01 -3.22 8.08
C ALA A 199 5.93 -2.50 7.26
N ILE A 200 5.10 -3.25 6.52
CA ILE A 200 4.11 -2.68 5.59
C ILE A 200 2.93 -2.05 6.34
N LEU A 201 2.53 -2.60 7.50
CA LEU A 201 1.34 -2.16 8.24
C LEU A 201 1.67 -1.65 9.65
N ASP A 202 2.11 -2.53 10.56
CA ASP A 202 2.04 -2.24 12.00
C ASP A 202 2.89 -1.04 12.42
N THR A 203 4.11 -0.93 11.90
CA THR A 203 5.04 0.17 12.21
C THR A 203 4.52 1.48 11.68
N ARG A 204 4.04 1.49 10.43
CA ARG A 204 3.48 2.65 9.75
C ARG A 204 2.21 3.14 10.46
N ASN A 205 1.29 2.24 10.80
CA ASN A 205 0.06 2.55 11.54
C ASN A 205 0.35 3.31 12.86
N ARG A 206 1.32 2.84 13.66
CA ARG A 206 1.68 3.49 14.91
C ARG A 206 2.27 4.88 14.70
N VAL A 207 3.16 5.03 13.72
CA VAL A 207 3.81 6.32 13.39
C VAL A 207 2.77 7.31 12.87
N TRP A 208 1.93 6.88 11.93
CA TRP A 208 0.89 7.73 11.35
C TRP A 208 -0.16 8.12 12.38
N ALA A 209 -0.55 7.21 13.27
CA ALA A 209 -1.51 7.53 14.32
C ALA A 209 -1.04 8.71 15.19
N ALA A 210 0.25 8.72 15.57
CA ALA A 210 0.84 9.82 16.31
C ALA A 210 0.83 11.13 15.51
N ARG A 211 1.19 11.09 14.21
CA ARG A 211 1.18 12.26 13.32
C ARG A 211 -0.23 12.83 13.15
N LEU A 212 -1.23 11.97 12.94
CA LEU A 212 -2.61 12.36 12.69
C LEU A 212 -3.25 13.15 13.83
N THR A 213 -2.74 13.02 15.07
CA THR A 213 -3.24 13.80 16.21
C THR A 213 -3.17 15.31 15.99
N GLU A 214 -2.23 15.79 15.17
CA GLU A 214 -2.10 17.23 14.86
C GLU A 214 -3.29 17.80 14.06
N TYR A 215 -4.04 16.94 13.37
CA TYR A 215 -5.19 17.34 12.56
C TYR A 215 -6.48 17.40 13.38
N PHE A 216 -6.50 16.83 14.59
CA PHE A 216 -7.74 16.65 15.35
C PHE A 216 -8.37 17.95 15.83
N THR A 217 -7.56 18.98 16.01
CA THR A 217 -7.99 20.32 16.45
C THR A 217 -8.05 21.31 15.29
N ARG A 218 -7.70 20.89 14.06
CA ARG A 218 -7.78 21.77 12.89
C ARG A 218 -9.26 21.95 12.49
N PRO A 219 -9.70 23.18 12.17
CA PRO A 219 -11.07 23.40 11.71
C PRO A 219 -11.29 22.94 10.25
N GLU A 220 -10.20 22.77 9.50
CA GLU A 220 -10.21 22.33 8.11
C GLU A 220 -10.65 20.88 7.96
N ARG A 221 -11.58 20.63 7.02
CA ARG A 221 -12.01 19.27 6.66
C ARG A 221 -10.87 18.52 5.98
N THR A 222 -10.25 17.61 6.72
CA THR A 222 -9.10 16.83 6.24
C THR A 222 -9.53 15.41 5.88
N LEU A 223 -9.24 14.98 4.66
CA LEU A 223 -9.38 13.59 4.24
C LEU A 223 -8.03 12.88 4.25
N VAL A 224 -7.90 11.88 5.10
CA VAL A 224 -6.72 11.01 5.18
C VAL A 224 -6.98 9.78 4.31
N VAL A 225 -6.16 9.58 3.30
CA VAL A 225 -6.27 8.51 2.31
C VAL A 225 -5.13 7.52 2.53
N VAL A 226 -5.49 6.31 2.98
CA VAL A 226 -4.56 5.21 3.25
C VAL A 226 -5.12 3.93 2.65
N GLY A 227 -4.25 3.01 2.25
CA GLY A 227 -4.62 1.71 1.73
C GLY A 227 -5.58 1.00 2.68
N ALA A 228 -6.61 0.34 2.13
CA ALA A 228 -7.69 -0.24 2.91
C ALA A 228 -7.20 -1.22 3.99
N LEU A 229 -6.07 -1.90 3.75
CA LEU A 229 -5.45 -2.80 4.73
C LEU A 229 -4.93 -2.10 5.99
N HIS A 230 -4.67 -0.80 5.94
CA HIS A 230 -4.36 0.00 7.13
C HIS A 230 -5.57 0.23 8.03
N LEU A 231 -6.80 -0.01 7.55
CA LEU A 231 -8.05 0.23 8.29
C LEU A 231 -8.72 -1.05 8.80
N CYS A 232 -8.10 -2.22 8.67
CA CYS A 232 -8.68 -3.50 9.05
C CYS A 232 -7.66 -4.46 9.67
N GLY A 233 -8.18 -5.46 10.39
CA GLY A 233 -7.36 -6.44 11.10
C GLY A 233 -6.72 -5.89 12.39
N PRO A 234 -6.05 -6.75 13.18
CA PRO A 234 -5.47 -6.33 14.46
C PRO A 234 -4.36 -5.29 14.31
N GLY A 235 -4.29 -4.28 15.18
CA GLY A 235 -3.25 -3.26 15.12
C GLY A 235 -3.40 -2.30 13.93
N ASN A 236 -4.59 -2.23 13.35
CA ASN A 236 -4.89 -1.28 12.29
C ASN A 236 -4.77 0.18 12.78
N LEU A 237 -4.77 1.13 11.84
CA LEU A 237 -4.64 2.55 12.13
C LEU A 237 -5.77 3.07 13.04
N ILE A 238 -7.00 2.58 12.89
CA ILE A 238 -8.15 3.01 13.70
C ILE A 238 -7.92 2.65 15.18
N GLU A 239 -7.44 1.43 15.45
CA GLU A 239 -7.06 1.00 16.80
C GLU A 239 -5.90 1.85 17.34
N CYS A 240 -4.87 2.11 16.53
CA CYS A 240 -3.72 2.93 16.92
C CYS A 240 -4.10 4.38 17.23
N LEU A 241 -5.12 4.93 16.56
CA LEU A 241 -5.65 6.27 16.82
C LEU A 241 -6.36 6.39 18.17
N ALA A 242 -6.79 5.26 18.76
CA ALA A 242 -7.48 5.19 20.05
C ALA A 242 -8.66 6.19 20.16
N ARG A 243 -9.39 6.38 19.05
CA ARG A 243 -10.52 7.32 18.96
C ARG A 243 -11.73 6.66 18.28
N PRO A 244 -12.97 6.92 18.72
CA PRO A 244 -14.16 6.39 18.07
C PRO A 244 -14.28 6.85 16.62
N VAL A 245 -14.64 5.93 15.73
CA VAL A 245 -14.96 6.21 14.33
C VAL A 245 -16.40 5.85 14.02
N GLU A 246 -17.03 6.61 13.13
CA GLU A 246 -18.37 6.35 12.61
C GLU A 246 -18.31 6.20 11.09
N PRO A 247 -19.02 5.21 10.51
CA PRO A 247 -19.15 5.13 9.06
C PRO A 247 -19.88 6.36 8.52
N VAL A 248 -19.27 7.05 7.55
CA VAL A 248 -19.91 8.21 6.89
C VAL A 248 -20.97 7.73 5.91
N PHE A 249 -20.74 6.56 5.32
CA PHE A 249 -21.65 5.90 4.41
C PHE A 249 -22.01 4.53 5.00
N VAL A 250 -23.30 4.27 5.18
CA VAL A 250 -23.82 2.93 5.49
C VAL A 250 -24.34 2.39 4.18
N SER A 251 -23.72 1.31 3.66
CA SER A 251 -24.24 0.61 2.49
C SER A 251 -25.71 0.25 2.76
N THR A 252 -26.60 0.69 1.88
CA THR A 252 -28.05 0.38 1.95
C THR A 252 -28.31 -1.01 1.38
#